data_AF-A0A1H8EAD7-F1
#
_entry.id   AF-A0A1H8EAD7-F1
#
_cell.length_a   1.000
_cell.length_b   1.000
_cell.length_c   1.000
_cell.angle_alpha   90.00
_cell.angle_beta   90.00
_cell.angle_gamma   90.00
#
_symmetry.space_group_name_H-M   'P 1'
#
loop_
_entity.id
_entity.type
_entity.pdbx_description
1 polymer ?
#
loop_
_entity_poly.entity_id
_entity_poly.type
_entity_poly.pdbx_seq_one_letter_code
_entity_poly.pdbx_strand_id
1 'polypeptide(L)' 'MITIPNQSSVAKAFQEFDADGRMKPSSYYDRVVDVCEELVKFTSLTRDASAYLTDRYSERKEEAEKLEQRVSLTSL' A
#
# COMPACT_ATOMS: atom_id res chain seq x y z
N MET A 1 -3.10 -3.34 0.79
CA MET A 1 -2.39 -2.31 0.01
C MET A 1 -3.29 -1.08 -0.06
N ILE A 2 -2.75 0.09 0.24
CA ILE A 2 -3.44 1.37 0.04
C ILE A 2 -2.75 2.04 -1.15
N THR A 3 -3.43 2.13 -2.28
CA THR A 3 -2.93 2.80 -3.47
C THR A 3 -3.12 4.29 -3.31
N ILE A 4 -2.02 5.05 -3.33
CA ILE A 4 -2.07 6.51 -3.27
C ILE A 4 -2.65 7.07 -4.59
N PRO A 5 -3.34 8.22 -4.57
CA PRO A 5 -3.99 8.78 -5.76
C PRO A 5 -3.00 9.28 -6.82
N ASN A 6 -1.84 9.80 -6.43
CA ASN A 6 -0.87 10.32 -7.38
C ASN A 6 -0.08 9.19 -8.05
N GLN A 7 0.23 9.38 -9.35
CA GLN A 7 0.99 8.43 -10.15
C GLN A 7 1.86 9.14 -11.19
N SER A 8 2.92 8.46 -11.64
CA SER A 8 3.82 8.96 -12.68
C SER A 8 3.67 8.14 -13.96
N SER A 9 3.58 8.83 -15.10
CA SER A 9 3.58 8.25 -16.44
C SER A 9 4.52 9.07 -17.31
N VAL A 10 5.67 8.48 -17.66
CA VAL A 10 6.75 9.15 -18.39
C VAL A 10 6.65 8.78 -19.87
N ALA A 11 6.23 9.73 -20.71
CA ALA A 11 6.12 9.50 -22.14
C ALA A 11 7.51 9.45 -22.78
N LYS A 12 7.69 8.57 -23.78
CA LYS A 12 8.97 8.40 -24.50
C LYS A 12 10.17 8.32 -23.56
N ALA A 13 10.10 7.45 -22.55
CA ALA A 13 11.09 7.36 -21.48
C ALA A 13 12.55 7.38 -21.98
N PHE A 14 12.87 6.75 -23.11
CA PHE A 14 14.20 6.78 -23.72
C PHE A 14 14.79 8.20 -23.99
N GLN A 15 13.96 9.24 -24.02
CA GLN A 15 14.40 10.65 -24.17
C GLN A 15 14.66 11.34 -22.82
N GLU A 16 14.04 10.85 -21.75
CA GLU A 16 14.04 11.46 -20.41
C GLU A 16 15.22 11.01 -19.54
N PHE A 17 16.03 10.06 -20.01
CA PHE A 17 17.25 9.61 -19.32
C PHE A 17 18.50 10.04 -20.08
N ASP A 18 19.58 10.32 -19.34
CA ASP A 18 20.91 10.57 -19.89
C ASP A 18 21.71 9.26 -20.08
N ALA A 19 22.96 9.40 -20.54
CA ALA A 19 23.84 8.26 -20.80
C ALA A 19 24.24 7.49 -19.53
N ASP A 20 24.19 8.13 -18.36
CA ASP A 20 24.47 7.53 -17.06
C ASP A 20 23.21 6.88 -16.44
N GLY A 21 22.09 6.88 -17.17
CA GLY A 21 20.81 6.33 -16.72
C GLY A 21 20.11 7.18 -15.66
N ARG A 22 20.48 8.47 -15.55
CA ARG A 22 19.82 9.41 -14.65
C ARG A 22 18.70 10.12 -15.38
N MET A 23 17.59 10.29 -14.69
CA MET A 23 16.46 11.04 -15.22
C MET A 23 16.84 12.52 -15.30
N LYS A 24 16.61 13.14 -16.45
CA LYS A 24 16.88 14.56 -16.69
C LYS A 24 15.91 15.42 -15.87
N PRO A 25 16.29 16.66 -15.51
CA PRO A 25 15.34 17.62 -14.96
C PRO A 25 14.21 17.89 -15.97
N SER A 26 13.00 17.48 -15.63
CA SER A 26 11.79 17.67 -16.44
C SER A 26 10.55 17.64 -15.56
N SER A 27 9.40 18.05 -16.10
CA SER A 27 8.12 17.94 -15.39
C SER A 27 7.74 16.51 -15.02
N TYR A 28 8.29 15.52 -15.73
CA TYR A 28 8.14 14.10 -15.36
C TYR A 28 8.93 13.76 -14.09
N TYR A 29 10.14 14.33 -13.92
CA TYR A 29 10.93 14.14 -12.72
C TYR A 29 10.24 14.77 -11.50
N ASP A 30 9.72 16.00 -11.65
CA ASP A 30 8.96 16.68 -10.59
C ASP A 30 7.74 15.83 -10.16
N ARG A 31 7.03 15.20 -11.12
CA ARG A 31 5.94 14.28 -10.80
C ARG A 31 6.40 13.04 -10.03
N VAL A 32 7.56 12.48 -10.35
CA VAL A 32 8.12 11.35 -9.58
C VAL A 32 8.39 11.79 -8.15
N VAL A 33 8.92 13.00 -7.95
CA VAL A 33 9.13 13.57 -6.61
C VAL A 33 7.81 13.68 -5.85
N ASP A 34 6.76 14.24 -6.47
CA ASP A 34 5.43 14.36 -5.84
C ASP A 34 4.87 13.00 -5.41
N VAL A 35 5.00 11.97 -6.25
CA VAL A 35 4.52 10.61 -5.96
C VAL A 35 5.28 9.99 -4.78
N CYS A 36 6.62 10.14 -4.75
CA CYS A 36 7.43 9.66 -3.64
C CYS A 36 7.12 10.41 -2.33
N GLU A 37 6.90 11.72 -2.40
CA GLU A 37 6.51 12.53 -1.25
C GLU A 37 5.15 12.08 -0.68
N GLU A 38 4.16 11.90 -1.56
CA GLU A 38 2.83 11.42 -1.19
C GLU A 38 2.88 10.00 -0.59
N LEU A 39 3.67 9.10 -1.19
CA LEU A 39 3.86 7.74 -0.68
C LEU A 39 4.40 7.74 0.75
N VAL A 40 5.39 8.59 1.06
CA VAL A 40 5.96 8.69 2.41
C VAL A 40 4.94 9.26 3.39
N LYS A 41 4.18 10.27 3.00
CA LYS A 41 3.09 10.85 3.83
C LYS A 41 2.03 9.80 4.16
N PHE A 42 1.51 9.09 3.15
CA PHE A 42 0.50 8.03 3.35
C PHE A 42 1.05 6.86 4.16
N THR A 43 2.30 6.47 3.93
CA THR A 43 2.94 5.39 4.70
C THR A 43 3.06 5.78 6.17
N SER A 44 3.53 6.99 6.46
CA SER A 44 3.65 7.49 7.83
C SER A 44 2.29 7.59 8.52
N LEU A 45 1.24 7.98 7.77
CA LEU A 45 -0.13 8.07 8.28
C LEU A 45 -0.73 6.69 8.60
N THR A 46 -0.41 5.66 7.82
CA THR A 46 -1.14 4.38 7.84
C THR A 46 -0.40 3.24 8.53
N ARG A 47 0.93 3.29 8.63
CA ARG A 47 1.74 2.16 9.13
C ARG A 47 1.36 1.72 10.55
N ASP A 48 1.16 2.67 11.46
CA ASP A 48 0.94 2.37 12.88
C ASP A 48 -0.52 1.95 13.14
N ALA A 49 -1.45 2.37 12.27
CA ALA A 49 -2.86 2.00 12.31
C ALA A 49 -3.19 0.76 11.45
N SER A 50 -2.20 0.14 10.80
CA SER A 50 -2.44 -0.91 9.81
C SER A 50 -3.25 -2.08 10.37
N ALA A 51 -2.95 -2.52 11.60
CA ALA A 51 -3.65 -3.62 12.25
C ALA A 51 -5.15 -3.33 12.44
N TYR A 52 -5.46 -2.11 12.88
CA TYR A 52 -6.84 -1.66 13.06
C TYR A 52 -7.57 -1.50 11.72
N LEU A 53 -6.91 -0.93 10.71
CA LEU A 53 -7.48 -0.78 9.37
C LEU A 53 -7.78 -2.13 8.69
N THR A 54 -7.08 -3.20 9.08
CA THR A 54 -7.30 -4.55 8.58
C THR A 54 -8.16 -5.42 9.49
N ASP A 55 -8.61 -4.92 10.64
CA ASP A 55 -9.46 -5.67 11.56
C ASP A 55 -10.91 -5.73 11.03
N ARG A 56 -11.20 -6.77 10.23
CA ARG A 56 -12.49 -6.91 9.52
C ARG A 56 -13.54 -7.63 10.37
N TYR A 57 -14.75 -7.09 10.35
CA TYR A 57 -15.90 -7.72 11.01
C TYR A 57 -16.15 -9.17 10.57
N SER A 58 -16.04 -9.46 9.27
CA SER A 58 -16.24 -10.80 8.73
C SER A 58 -15.24 -11.82 9.30
N GLU A 59 -13.98 -11.41 9.50
CA GLU A 59 -12.93 -12.25 10.05
C GLU A 59 -13.18 -12.55 11.52
N ARG A 60 -13.56 -11.53 12.32
CA ARG A 60 -13.94 -11.72 13.73
C ARG A 60 -15.14 -12.67 13.90
N LYS A 61 -16.11 -12.59 12.98
CA LYS A 61 -17.27 -13.50 12.99
C LYS A 61 -16.83 -14.95 12.72
N GLU A 62 -15.98 -15.15 11.71
CA GLU A 62 -15.45 -16.47 11.37
C GLU A 62 -14.60 -17.07 12.51
N GLU A 63 -13.79 -16.25 13.19
CA GLU A 63 -13.00 -16.69 14.34
C GLU A 63 -13.87 -17.16 15.52
N ALA A 64 -14.98 -16.46 15.79
CA ALA A 64 -15.95 -16.86 16.81
C ALA A 64 -16.61 -18.21 16.45
N GLU A 65 -17.05 -18.40 15.21
CA GLU A 65 -17.62 -19.67 14.74
C GLU A 65 -16.61 -20.82 14.86
N LYS A 66 -15.35 -20.59 14.47
CA LYS A 66 -14.25 -21.57 14.65
C LYS A 66 -13.96 -21.85 16.11
N LEU A 67 -14.09 -20.86 17.00
CA LEU A 67 -13.93 -21.05 18.44
C LEU A 67 -15.06 -21.92 19.00
N GLU A 68 -16.32 -21.64 18.65
CA GLU A 68 -17.47 -22.44 19.06
C GLU A 68 -17.35 -23.90 18.62
N GLN A 69 -16.92 -24.15 17.37
CA GLN A 69 -16.67 -25.50 16.87
C GLN A 69 -15.58 -26.23 17.66
N ARG A 70 -14.49 -25.54 18.02
CA ARG A 70 -13.40 -26.16 18.81
C ARG A 70 -13.85 -26.51 20.23
N VAL A 71 -14.64 -25.64 20.86
CA VAL A 71 -15.14 -25.86 22.22
C VAL A 71 -16.21 -26.96 22.26
N SER A 72 -17.06 -27.05 21.23
CA SER A 72 -18.12 -28.08 21.15
C SER A 72 -17.59 -29.49 20.91
N LEU A 73 -16.36 -29.67 20.41
CA LEU A 73 -15.72 -30.97 20.17
C LEU A 73 -15.28 -31.72 21.44
N THR A 74 -15.69 -31.30 22.64
CA THR A 74 -15.31 -31.98 23.89
C THR A 74 -16.49 -32.74 24.49
N SER A 75 -16.63 -34.01 24.09
CA SER A 75 -17.26 -35.10 24.88
C SER A 75 -16.84 -36.44 24.28
N LEU A 76 -15.63 -36.90 24.64
CA LEU A 76 -15.25 -38.31 24.67
C LEU A 76 -15.21 -38.77 26.12
#